data_AF-W9GSM2-F1
#
_entry.id   AF-W9GSM2-F1
#
_cell.length_a   1.000
_cell.length_b   1.000
_cell.length_c   1.000
_cell.angle_alpha   90.00
_cell.angle_beta   90.00
_cell.angle_gamma   90.00
#
_symmetry.space_group_name_H-M   'P 1'
#
loop_
_entity.id
_entity.type
_entity.pdbx_description
1 polymer ?
#
loop_
_entity_poly.entity_id
_entity_poly.type
_entity_poly.pdbx_seq_one_letter_code
_entity_poly.pdbx_strand_id
1 'polypeptide(L)'
;MDFAASTTAALDGLLTREGFMAGQGGDTEVIYCAGHDELSDRFPRLPQANAQPRGLGCCVDLVIDQYEPGVQVLLEGEPLARTLRALGLDEAAQSIDEIGSMPLDPALETLVEVLPQLFRASKP
;
A
#
# COMPACT_ATOMS: atom_id res chain seq x y z
N MET A 1 -5.26 18.18 11.61
CA MET A 1 -5.20 17.73 10.20
C MET A 1 -6.00 16.45 10.17
N ASP A 2 -6.91 16.30 9.21
CA ASP A 2 -7.71 15.08 9.07
C ASP A 2 -6.86 14.03 8.34
N PHE A 3 -6.48 12.97 9.06
CA PHE A 3 -5.59 11.91 8.56
C PHE A 3 -6.16 11.24 7.31
N ALA A 4 -7.45 10.89 7.34
CA ALA A 4 -8.11 10.26 6.21
C ALA A 4 -8.18 11.20 5.01
N ALA A 5 -8.55 12.46 5.21
CA ALA A 5 -8.62 13.44 4.13
C ALA A 5 -7.25 13.68 3.47
N SER A 6 -6.18 13.83 4.26
CA SER A 6 -4.81 14.02 3.72
C SER A 6 -4.34 12.78 2.95
N THR A 7 -4.54 11.58 3.52
CA THR A 7 -4.09 10.32 2.92
C THR A 7 -4.82 10.03 1.61
N THR A 8 -6.16 10.14 1.60
CA THR A 8 -6.98 9.92 0.40
C THR A 8 -6.69 10.94 -0.69
N ALA A 9 -6.50 12.22 -0.33
CA ALA A 9 -6.11 13.25 -1.30
C ALA A 9 -4.76 12.94 -1.98
N ALA A 10 -3.81 12.34 -1.26
CA ALA A 10 -2.51 11.99 -1.80
C ALA A 10 -2.53 10.69 -2.63
N LEU A 11 -3.26 9.66 -2.19
CA LEU A 11 -3.07 8.30 -2.68
C LEU A 11 -4.22 7.77 -3.57
N ASP A 12 -5.44 8.29 -3.46
CA ASP A 12 -6.60 7.73 -4.18
C ASP A 12 -6.38 7.69 -5.69
N GLY A 13 -5.88 8.79 -6.26
CA GLY A 13 -5.62 8.90 -7.70
C GLY A 13 -4.56 7.91 -8.20
N LEU A 14 -3.64 7.49 -7.34
CA LEU A 14 -2.63 6.48 -7.65
C LEU A 14 -3.21 5.07 -7.52
N LEU A 15 -3.78 4.75 -6.36
CA LEU A 15 -4.21 3.40 -6.01
C LEU A 15 -5.42 2.94 -6.84
N THR A 16 -6.36 3.84 -7.13
CA THR A 16 -7.51 3.52 -7.99
C THR A 16 -7.12 3.17 -9.42
N ARG A 17 -6.06 3.79 -9.96
CA ARG A 17 -5.53 3.42 -11.29
C ARG A 17 -4.95 2.02 -11.30
N GLU A 18 -4.43 1.56 -10.16
CA GLU A 18 -3.82 0.24 -10.01
C GLU A 18 -4.83 -0.86 -9.64
N GLY A 19 -6.10 -0.51 -9.42
CA GLY A 19 -7.21 -1.45 -9.26
C GLY A 19 -7.80 -1.51 -7.85
N PHE A 20 -7.32 -0.67 -6.94
CA PHE A 20 -7.93 -0.50 -5.62
C PHE A 20 -9.20 0.37 -5.71
N MET A 21 -10.08 0.21 -4.74
CA MET A 21 -11.15 1.18 -4.47
C MET A 21 -10.58 2.45 -3.82
N ALA A 22 -11.35 3.55 -3.84
CA ALA A 22 -10.98 4.75 -3.09
C ALA A 22 -10.85 4.44 -1.59
N GLY A 23 -9.93 5.13 -0.92
CA GLY A 23 -9.62 4.86 0.48
C GLY A 23 -10.83 5.07 1.38
N GLN A 24 -11.01 4.17 2.33
CA GLN A 24 -12.04 4.27 3.37
C GLN A 24 -11.34 4.30 4.72
N GLY A 25 -11.67 5.27 5.56
CA GLY A 25 -10.91 5.45 6.80
C GLY A 25 -11.52 6.48 7.74
N GLY A 26 -10.83 6.67 8.86
CA GLY A 26 -11.17 7.61 9.92
C GLY A 26 -9.94 8.30 10.49
N ASP A 27 -9.99 8.66 11.77
CA ASP A 27 -8.98 9.54 12.38
C ASP A 27 -7.55 8.99 12.38
N THR A 28 -7.37 7.67 12.26
CA THR A 28 -6.07 6.99 12.47
C THR A 28 -5.73 5.93 11.43
N GLU A 29 -6.64 5.62 10.49
CA GLU A 29 -6.47 4.52 9.54
C GLU A 29 -7.18 4.84 8.23
N VAL A 30 -6.56 4.45 7.11
CA VAL A 30 -7.18 4.41 5.78
C VAL A 30 -6.87 3.06 5.12
N ILE A 31 -7.92 2.40 4.65
CA ILE A 31 -7.87 1.09 4.00
C ILE A 31 -8.22 1.24 2.52
N TYR A 32 -7.43 0.59 1.68
CA TYR A 32 -7.64 0.43 0.25
C TYR A 32 -7.82 -1.04 -0.08
N CYS A 33 -8.98 -1.43 -0.60
CA CYS A 33 -9.27 -2.79 -1.00
C CYS A 33 -9.19 -2.95 -2.52
N ALA A 34 -8.59 -4.03 -3.01
CA ALA A 34 -8.68 -4.48 -4.40
C ALA A 34 -9.19 -5.92 -4.47
N GLY A 35 -9.92 -6.30 -5.52
CA GLY A 35 -10.30 -7.70 -5.72
C GLY A 35 -9.07 -8.59 -5.86
N HIS A 36 -8.98 -9.68 -5.09
CA HIS A 36 -7.81 -10.56 -5.08
C HIS A 36 -7.49 -11.10 -6.47
N ASP A 37 -8.51 -11.59 -7.19
CA ASP A 37 -8.30 -12.23 -8.49
C ASP A 37 -7.83 -11.23 -9.55
N GLU A 38 -8.43 -10.05 -9.60
CA GLU A 38 -8.05 -8.99 -10.53
C GLU A 38 -6.66 -8.43 -10.21
N LEU A 39 -6.35 -8.21 -8.93
CA LEU A 39 -5.04 -7.71 -8.51
C LEU A 39 -3.94 -8.74 -8.79
N SER A 40 -4.21 -10.02 -8.56
CA SER A 40 -3.28 -11.12 -8.81
C SER A 40 -2.99 -11.29 -10.31
N ASP A 41 -3.99 -11.15 -11.18
CA ASP A 41 -3.78 -11.17 -12.62
C ASP A 41 -2.94 -9.98 -13.09
N ARG A 42 -3.14 -8.80 -12.49
CA ARG A 42 -2.45 -7.57 -12.85
C ARG A 42 -1.01 -7.54 -12.33
N PHE A 43 -0.77 -8.10 -11.14
CA PHE A 43 0.50 -8.05 -10.42
C PHE A 43 0.95 -9.43 -9.94
N PRO A 44 1.18 -10.39 -10.86
CA PRO A 44 1.40 -11.80 -10.52
C PRO A 44 2.68 -12.06 -9.71
N ARG A 45 3.60 -11.10 -9.65
CA ARG A 45 4.82 -11.21 -8.85
C ARG A 45 4.67 -10.68 -7.42
N LEU A 46 3.53 -10.07 -7.06
CA LEU A 46 3.26 -9.76 -5.66
C LEU A 46 3.26 -11.06 -4.83
N PRO A 47 3.95 -11.10 -3.68
CA PRO A 47 3.82 -12.21 -2.72
C PRO A 47 2.37 -12.54 -2.37
N GLN A 48 1.50 -11.52 -2.33
CA GLN A 48 0.08 -11.64 -2.01
C GLN A 48 -0.75 -12.24 -3.14
N ALA A 49 -0.29 -12.21 -4.39
CA ALA A 49 -1.05 -12.67 -5.56
C ALA A 49 -1.35 -14.18 -5.57
N ASN A 50 -0.68 -14.95 -4.70
CA ASN A 50 -0.89 -16.39 -4.55
C ASN A 50 -1.14 -16.78 -3.08
N ALA A 51 -1.41 -15.81 -2.21
CA ALA A 51 -1.62 -16.06 -0.79
C ALA A 51 -2.98 -16.71 -0.51
N GLN A 52 -3.97 -16.48 -1.38
CA GLN A 52 -5.32 -17.00 -1.23
C GLN A 52 -5.80 -17.76 -2.50
N PRO A 53 -6.71 -18.75 -2.35
CA PRO A 53 -7.33 -19.40 -3.51
C PRO A 53 -8.19 -18.43 -4.32
N ARG A 54 -8.17 -18.60 -5.64
CA ARG A 54 -9.00 -17.79 -6.56
C ARG A 54 -10.49 -18.12 -6.45
N GLY A 55 -11.35 -17.17 -6.80
CA GLY A 55 -12.80 -17.35 -6.86
C GLY A 55 -13.53 -17.31 -5.51
N LEU A 56 -12.84 -16.92 -4.43
CA LEU A 56 -13.44 -16.77 -3.10
C LEU A 56 -14.07 -15.40 -2.86
N GLY A 57 -13.85 -14.44 -3.76
CA GLY A 57 -14.33 -13.06 -3.60
C GLY A 57 -13.61 -12.28 -2.49
N CYS A 58 -12.37 -12.66 -2.18
CA CYS A 58 -11.54 -12.00 -1.19
C CYS A 58 -10.95 -10.68 -1.74
N CYS A 59 -10.65 -9.76 -0.82
CA CYS A 59 -9.93 -8.53 -1.13
C CYS A 59 -8.45 -8.68 -0.77
N VAL A 60 -7.62 -7.86 -1.41
CA VAL A 60 -6.27 -7.52 -0.96
C VAL A 60 -6.31 -6.11 -0.39
N ASP A 61 -5.91 -5.97 0.87
CA ASP A 61 -6.00 -4.75 1.65
C ASP A 61 -4.63 -4.08 1.78
N LEU A 62 -4.55 -2.81 1.39
CA LEU A 62 -3.44 -1.91 1.70
C LEU A 62 -3.92 -0.90 2.76
N VAL A 63 -3.28 -0.92 3.92
CA VAL A 63 -3.65 -0.10 5.08
C VAL A 63 -2.57 0.94 5.35
N ILE A 64 -2.98 2.19 5.54
CA ILE A 64 -2.14 3.29 6.03
C ILE A 64 -2.62 3.64 7.44
N ASP A 65 -1.81 3.31 8.43
CA ASP A 65 -2.09 3.53 9.84
C ASP A 65 -1.28 4.70 10.37
N GLN A 66 -1.89 5.52 11.22
CA GLN A 66 -1.17 6.50 12.01
C GLN A 66 -0.40 5.78 13.12
N TYR A 67 0.93 5.91 13.09
CA TYR A 67 1.85 5.28 14.04
C TYR A 67 2.78 6.34 14.60
N GLU A 68 2.35 7.05 15.64
CA GLU A 68 3.07 8.24 16.13
C GLU A 68 4.56 7.95 16.42
N PRO A 69 5.49 8.76 15.88
CA PRO A 69 5.27 10.06 15.24
C PRO A 69 4.98 10.04 13.72
N GLY A 70 4.90 8.88 13.06
CA GLY A 70 4.65 8.78 11.63
C GLY A 70 3.53 7.84 11.22
N VAL A 71 3.77 7.00 10.21
CA VAL A 71 2.78 6.07 9.65
C VAL A 71 3.33 4.67 9.48
N GLN A 72 2.45 3.69 9.60
CA GLN A 72 2.72 2.30 9.26
C GLN A 72 1.94 1.93 8.00
N VAL A 73 2.57 1.15 7.11
CA VAL A 73 1.93 0.70 5.87
C VAL A 73 1.94 -0.81 5.80
N LEU A 74 0.75 -1.38 5.70
CA LEU A 74 0.51 -2.82 5.72
C LEU A 74 -0.13 -3.25 4.41
N LEU A 75 0.28 -4.39 3.87
CA LEU A 75 -0.35 -5.06 2.74
C LEU A 75 -0.71 -6.48 3.17
N GLU A 76 -2.01 -6.80 3.24
CA GLU A 76 -2.52 -8.02 3.86
C GLU A 76 -2.05 -8.20 5.32
N GLY A 77 -1.98 -7.09 6.08
CA GLY A 77 -1.52 -7.10 7.47
C GLY A 77 0.00 -7.26 7.66
N GLU A 78 0.77 -7.37 6.59
CA GLU A 78 2.23 -7.47 6.62
C GLU A 78 2.90 -6.13 6.27
N PRO A 79 4.00 -5.74 6.93
CA PRO A 79 4.71 -4.50 6.60
C PRO A 79 5.09 -4.42 5.11
N LEU A 80 4.75 -3.31 4.45
CA LEU A 80 4.98 -3.12 3.02
C LEU A 80 6.46 -3.25 2.64
N ALA A 81 7.37 -2.84 3.52
CA ALA A 81 8.82 -2.99 3.33
C ALA A 81 9.24 -4.45 3.10
N ARG A 82 8.53 -5.43 3.70
CA ARG A 82 8.78 -6.85 3.48
C ARG A 82 8.45 -7.26 2.04
N THR A 83 7.32 -6.77 1.52
CA THR A 83 6.90 -6.99 0.13
C THR A 83 7.89 -6.37 -0.85
N LEU A 84 8.34 -5.14 -0.59
CA LEU A 84 9.32 -4.45 -1.42
C LEU A 84 10.65 -5.21 -1.51
N ARG A 85 11.17 -5.71 -0.37
CA ARG A 85 12.37 -6.56 -0.34
C ARG A 85 12.19 -7.86 -1.12
N ALA A 86 11.04 -8.50 -1.01
CA ALA A 86 10.74 -9.72 -1.77
C ALA A 86 10.78 -9.50 -3.29
N LEU A 87 10.56 -8.26 -3.74
CA LEU A 87 10.64 -7.83 -5.13
C LEU A 87 12.02 -7.26 -5.53
N GLY A 88 13.00 -7.27 -4.62
CA GLY A 88 14.34 -6.71 -4.84
C GLY A 88 14.40 -5.17 -4.84
N LEU A 89 13.44 -4.51 -4.19
CA LEU A 89 13.36 -3.06 -4.06
C LEU A 89 13.89 -2.61 -2.68
N ASP A 90 15.14 -2.91 -2.37
CA ASP A 90 15.72 -2.67 -1.04
C ASP A 90 15.77 -1.18 -0.66
N GLU A 91 16.08 -0.29 -1.61
CA GLU A 91 16.10 1.17 -1.37
C GLU A 91 14.69 1.69 -1.06
N ALA A 92 13.68 1.26 -1.82
CA ALA A 92 12.30 1.64 -1.57
C ALA A 92 11.78 1.07 -0.23
N ALA A 93 12.20 -0.16 0.11
CA ALA A 93 11.89 -0.76 1.41
C ALA A 93 12.51 0.04 2.56
N GLN A 94 13.74 0.52 2.40
CA GLN A 94 14.38 1.39 3.37
C GLN A 94 13.60 2.70 3.54
N SER A 95 13.18 3.35 2.45
CA SER A 95 12.36 4.56 2.52
C SER A 95 11.06 4.32 3.31
N ILE A 96 10.39 3.17 3.12
CA ILE A 96 9.19 2.80 3.89
C ILE A 96 9.50 2.52 5.36
N ASP A 97 10.66 1.98 5.72
CA ASP A 97 10.99 1.81 7.14
C ASP A 97 11.23 3.16 7.83
N GLU A 98 11.71 4.18 7.10
CA GLU A 98 12.01 5.50 7.64
C GLU A 98 10.74 6.35 7.92
N ILE A 99 9.66 6.18 7.14
CA ILE A 99 8.42 6.97 7.32
C ILE A 99 7.72 6.74 8.66
N GLY A 100 7.98 5.62 9.35
CA GLY A 100 7.43 5.35 10.68
C GLY A 100 7.86 6.37 11.74
N SER A 101 8.85 7.21 11.43
CA SER A 101 9.35 8.29 12.28
C SER A 101 9.09 9.69 11.74
N MET A 102 8.48 9.82 10.56
CA MET A 102 8.29 11.10 9.86
C MET A 102 6.90 11.68 10.09
N PRO A 103 6.73 13.01 10.09
CA PRO A 103 5.41 13.62 10.02
C PRO A 103 4.61 13.13 8.79
N LEU A 104 3.28 13.20 8.88
CA LEU A 104 2.37 12.67 7.86
C LEU A 104 2.69 13.16 6.44
N ASP A 105 2.87 14.46 6.22
CA ASP A 105 3.04 15.02 4.87
C ASP A 105 4.29 14.43 4.16
N PRO A 106 5.52 14.47 4.73
CA PRO A 106 6.69 13.78 4.17
C PRO A 106 6.52 12.28 3.98
N ALA A 107 5.81 11.61 4.90
CA ALA A 107 5.52 10.18 4.78
C ALA A 107 4.64 9.90 3.55
N LEU A 108 3.60 10.70 3.33
CA LEU A 108 2.73 10.59 2.16
C LEU A 108 3.49 10.88 0.85
N GLU A 109 4.38 11.88 0.82
CA GLU A 109 5.26 12.15 -0.32
C GLU A 109 6.12 10.91 -0.67
N THR A 110 6.71 10.28 0.34
CA THR A 110 7.48 9.05 0.18
C THR A 110 6.61 7.91 -0.39
N LEU A 111 5.37 7.77 0.07
CA LEU A 111 4.45 6.75 -0.44
C LEU A 111 4.06 6.99 -1.91
N VAL A 112 3.85 8.25 -2.30
CA VAL A 112 3.59 8.63 -3.70
C VAL A 112 4.75 8.22 -4.61
N GLU A 113 5.98 8.23 -4.12
CA GLU A 113 7.17 7.80 -4.87
C GLU A 113 7.40 6.28 -4.87
N VAL A 114 7.13 5.60 -3.75
CA VAL A 114 7.42 4.16 -3.58
C VAL A 114 6.35 3.26 -4.20
N LEU A 115 5.06 3.56 -4.00
CA LEU A 115 3.97 2.70 -4.47
C LEU A 115 3.98 2.45 -5.99
N PRO A 116 4.29 3.44 -6.87
CA PRO A 116 4.46 3.17 -8.30
C PRO A 116 5.57 2.14 -8.62
N GLN A 117 6.63 2.10 -7.81
CA GLN A 117 7.74 1.16 -7.99
C GLN A 117 7.31 -0.27 -7.65
N LEU A 118 6.56 -0.44 -6.55
CA LEU A 118 5.93 -1.71 -6.18
C LEU A 118 5.11 -2.28 -7.34
N PHE A 119 4.17 -1.48 -7.86
CA PHE A 119 3.27 -1.91 -8.93
C PHE A 119 4.01 -2.19 -10.24
N ARG A 120 5.08 -1.44 -10.55
CA ARG A 120 5.92 -1.70 -11.72
C ARG A 120 6.70 -3.00 -11.60
N ALA A 121 7.34 -3.24 -10.46
CA ALA A 121 8.13 -4.45 -10.22
C ALA A 121 7.27 -5.73 -10.17
N SER A 122 6.00 -5.56 -9.81
CA SER A 122 5.06 -6.68 -9.66
C SER A 122 4.41 -7.16 -10.96
N LYS A 123 4.61 -6.42 -12.06
CA LYS A 123 4.13 -6.79 -13.41
C LYS A 123 5.02 -7.88 -14.04
N PRO A 124 4.52 -8.60 -15.06
CA PRO A 124 5.27 -9.61 -15.79
C PRO A 124 6.59 -9.14 -16.41
#